data_AF-A0A497P2A5-F1
#
_entry.id   AF-A0A497P2A5-F1
#
_cell.length_a   1.000
_cell.length_b   1.000
_cell.length_c   1.000
_cell.angle_alpha   90.00
_cell.angle_beta   90.00
_cell.angle_gamma   90.00
#
_symmetry.space_group_name_H-M   'P 1'
#
loop_
_entity.id
_entity.type
_entity.pdbx_description
1 polymer ?
#
loop_
_entity_poly.entity_id
_entity_poly.type
_entity_poly.pdbx_seq_one_letter_code
_entity_poly.pdbx_strand_id
1 'polypeptide(L)'
;MNKEHITKITKELKLTEKQVSATAKLFEEDATIPFIARYRKEATGSLDETIITTIRDRLNQLGELDKRREAILKSLGERDLLTDELQEKIMAAEIMSVLEDIYLPFKPKRRTRAIIAKEKGLEPLAQLIFEQGDIDPIAEAKKSIDEETGVETVEDALQGARDIIAEWVSEDQNARAKIRNLFAEKGIVRSKVNSKKEEEAIKYKDYYEWEESVNKIPSHRLLAMMRGEKEDFLTLHILPGENEALVILENQFVKNNNAASEQVRMAVHDSYKRLLSSSMENEIQTASKQKADEEAIKVFAENLRQLLLAAPLGQKRVMGIDPGFRTGCKV
;
A
#
# COMPACT_ATOMS: atom_id res chain seq x y z
N MET A 1 24.84 5.58 12.39
CA MET A 1 24.39 6.83 11.75
C MET A 1 24.59 6.83 10.22
N ASN A 2 23.50 6.70 9.43
CA ASN A 2 23.54 6.81 7.96
C ASN A 2 23.55 8.30 7.55
N LYS A 3 24.61 8.76 6.86
CA LYS A 3 24.76 10.17 6.46
C LYS A 3 23.71 10.60 5.44
N GLU A 4 23.26 9.69 4.57
CA GLU A 4 22.23 9.98 3.57
C GLU A 4 20.89 10.27 4.22
N HIS A 5 20.54 9.55 5.29
CA HIS A 5 19.31 9.80 6.05
C HIS A 5 19.29 11.21 6.65
N ILE A 6 20.42 11.64 7.20
CA ILE A 6 20.56 12.96 7.78
C ILE A 6 20.36 14.02 6.71
N THR A 7 21.01 13.90 5.55
CA THR A 7 20.87 14.86 4.45
C THR A 7 19.44 14.86 3.90
N LYS A 8 18.78 13.71 3.80
CA LYS A 8 17.38 13.60 3.35
C LYS A 8 16.42 14.31 4.32
N ILE A 9 16.49 13.99 5.61
CA ILE A 9 15.65 14.62 6.64
C ILE A 9 15.91 16.13 6.75
N THR A 10 17.17 16.55 6.59
CA THR A 10 17.56 17.97 6.58
C THR A 10 16.82 18.73 5.47
N LYS A 11 16.75 18.16 4.26
CA LYS A 11 16.01 18.76 3.13
C LYS A 11 14.49 18.73 3.34
N GLU A 12 13.95 17.60 3.80
CA GLU A 12 12.50 17.42 4.04
C GLU A 12 11.97 18.39 5.10
N LEU A 13 12.68 18.54 6.23
CA LEU A 13 12.27 19.36 7.36
C LEU A 13 12.80 20.80 7.32
N LYS A 14 13.61 21.15 6.31
CA LYS A 14 14.28 22.46 6.18
C LYS A 14 15.09 22.83 7.43
N LEU A 15 15.78 21.85 8.01
CA LEU A 15 16.65 22.01 9.18
C LEU A 15 18.11 22.11 8.75
N THR A 16 19.02 22.29 9.70
CA THR A 16 20.47 22.15 9.43
C THR A 16 20.93 20.72 9.71
N GLU A 17 21.93 20.24 8.96
CA GLU A 17 22.50 18.90 9.16
C GLU A 17 22.99 18.68 10.60
N LYS A 18 23.52 19.73 11.23
CA LYS A 18 23.98 19.70 12.62
C LYS A 18 22.84 19.36 13.58
N GLN A 19 21.65 19.95 13.39
CA GLN A 19 20.50 19.71 14.26
C GLN A 19 19.99 18.27 14.13
N VAL A 20 19.85 17.79 12.89
CA VAL A 20 19.40 16.42 12.61
C VAL A 20 20.43 15.40 13.10
N SER A 21 21.73 15.60 12.82
CA SER A 21 22.80 14.71 13.26
C SER A 21 22.93 14.65 14.79
N ALA A 22 22.86 15.78 15.48
CA ALA A 22 22.91 15.81 16.94
C ALA A 22 21.70 15.08 17.55
N THR A 23 20.52 15.28 16.97
CA THR A 23 19.29 14.61 17.42
C THR A 23 19.35 13.10 17.18
N ALA A 24 19.83 12.66 16.01
CA ALA A 24 20.01 11.25 15.68
C ALA A 24 21.00 10.56 16.65
N LYS A 25 22.13 11.21 16.95
CA LYS A 25 23.12 10.68 17.89
C LYS A 25 22.54 10.51 19.31
N LEU A 26 21.73 11.45 19.76
CA LEU A 26 21.05 11.33 21.06
C LEU A 26 20.08 10.14 21.09
N PHE A 27 19.38 9.84 19.99
CA PHE A 27 18.55 8.63 19.92
C PHE A 27 19.37 7.34 19.88
N GLU A 28 20.56 7.32 19.28
CA GLU A 28 21.49 6.18 19.37
C GLU A 28 22.00 5.95 20.81
N GLU A 29 22.00 7.00 21.64
CA GLU A 29 22.32 6.97 23.09
C GLU A 29 21.07 6.71 23.97
N ASP A 30 19.97 6.21 23.40
CA ASP A 30 18.70 5.93 24.08
C ASP A 30 18.07 7.15 24.79
N ALA A 31 18.39 8.38 24.34
CA ALA A 31 17.83 9.59 24.90
C ALA A 31 16.34 9.72 24.54
N THR A 32 15.51 10.02 25.54
CA THR A 32 14.07 10.23 25.33
C THR A 32 13.77 11.61 24.75
N ILE A 33 12.64 11.74 24.05
CA ILE A 33 12.23 13.03 23.47
C ILE A 33 12.15 14.14 24.52
N PRO A 34 11.51 13.95 25.70
CA PRO A 34 11.49 14.99 26.74
C PRO A 34 12.89 15.34 27.25
N PHE A 35 13.80 14.37 27.32
CA PHE A 35 15.18 14.61 27.74
C PHE A 35 15.91 15.49 26.73
N ILE A 36 15.80 15.19 25.44
CA ILE A 36 16.43 15.96 24.36
C ILE A 36 15.88 17.39 24.36
N ALA A 37 14.55 17.53 24.33
CA ALA A 37 13.86 18.81 24.28
C ALA A 37 14.16 19.70 25.51
N ARG A 38 14.40 19.11 26.68
CA ARG A 38 14.65 19.87 27.92
C ARG A 38 16.13 20.13 28.21
N TYR A 39 16.99 19.13 28.04
CA TYR A 39 18.38 19.14 28.53
C TYR A 39 19.44 19.14 27.43
N ARG A 40 19.04 19.08 26.15
CA ARG A 40 19.96 19.08 25.00
C ARG A 40 19.63 20.15 23.96
N LYS A 41 18.94 21.23 24.39
CA LYS A 41 18.54 22.36 23.52
C LYS A 41 19.73 22.94 22.76
N GLU A 42 20.85 23.22 23.42
CA GLU A 42 22.01 23.81 22.74
C GLU A 42 22.60 22.87 21.68
N ALA A 43 22.66 21.57 21.98
CA ALA A 43 23.17 20.56 21.07
C ALA A 43 22.29 20.40 19.81
N THR A 44 20.96 20.47 19.98
CA THR A 44 20.00 20.33 18.88
C THR A 44 19.60 21.67 18.25
N GLY A 45 20.16 22.81 18.66
CA GLY A 45 19.76 24.12 18.14
C GLY A 45 18.34 24.54 18.53
N SER A 46 17.92 24.18 19.74
CA SER A 46 16.63 24.50 20.36
C SER A 46 15.40 23.96 19.63
N LEU A 47 15.53 22.77 19.02
CA LEU A 47 14.37 22.05 18.48
C LEU A 47 13.34 21.76 19.57
N ASP A 48 12.07 21.90 19.22
CA ASP A 48 10.97 21.50 20.08
C ASP A 48 10.67 20.00 19.98
N GLU A 49 9.84 19.53 20.91
CA GLU A 49 9.43 18.13 21.01
C GLU A 49 8.70 17.62 19.76
N THR A 50 7.98 18.48 19.03
CA THR A 50 7.26 18.08 17.81
C THR A 50 8.24 17.75 16.69
N ILE A 51 9.22 18.62 16.45
CA ILE A 51 10.24 18.40 15.42
C ILE A 51 11.16 17.22 15.79
N ILE A 52 11.55 17.09 17.06
CA ILE A 52 12.35 15.96 17.53
C ILE A 52 11.60 14.63 17.29
N THR A 53 10.29 14.59 17.53
CA THR A 53 9.44 13.43 17.24
C THR A 53 9.42 13.12 15.74
N THR A 54 9.21 14.12 14.89
CA THR A 54 9.24 13.94 13.43
C THR A 54 10.57 13.40 12.92
N ILE A 55 11.70 13.89 13.45
CA ILE A 55 13.03 13.37 13.11
C ILE A 55 13.14 11.89 13.48
N ARG A 56 12.74 11.50 14.69
CA ARG A 56 12.75 10.10 15.15
C ARG A 56 11.94 9.20 14.22
N ASP A 57 10.71 9.58 13.95
CA ASP A 57 9.78 8.76 13.17
C ASP A 57 10.30 8.61 11.73
N ARG A 58 10.88 9.67 11.18
CA ARG A 58 11.46 9.62 9.84
C ARG A 58 12.76 8.83 9.75
N LEU A 59 13.62 8.90 10.77
CA LEU A 59 14.79 8.03 10.90
C LEU A 59 14.37 6.54 10.94
N ASN A 60 13.32 6.22 11.71
CA ASN A 60 12.80 4.85 11.79
C ASN A 60 12.28 4.37 10.43
N GLN A 61 11.47 5.18 9.75
CA GLN A 61 10.93 4.84 8.43
C GLN A 61 12.02 4.62 7.37
N LEU A 62 13.07 5.45 7.36
CA LEU A 62 14.22 5.26 6.48
C LEU A 62 15.02 4.01 6.86
N GLY A 63 15.20 3.73 8.15
CA GLY A 63 15.85 2.52 8.62
C GLY A 63 15.10 1.23 8.27
N GLU A 64 13.76 1.25 8.29
CA GLU A 64 12.93 0.14 7.81
C GLU A 64 13.07 -0.08 6.30
N LEU A 65 13.10 1.02 5.53
CA LEU A 65 13.35 0.96 4.09
C LEU A 65 14.72 0.34 3.77
N ASP A 66 15.78 0.76 4.46
CA ASP A 66 17.12 0.21 4.31
C ASP A 66 17.18 -1.28 4.62
N LYS A 67 16.63 -1.70 5.77
CA LYS A 67 16.57 -3.12 6.15
C LYS A 67 15.85 -3.94 5.09
N ARG A 68 14.74 -3.43 4.55
CA ARG A 68 13.99 -4.11 3.51
C ARG A 68 14.77 -4.18 2.20
N ARG A 69 15.45 -3.10 1.83
CA ARG A 69 16.32 -3.02 0.66
C ARG A 69 17.44 -4.05 0.72
N GLU A 70 18.14 -4.13 1.85
CA GLU A 70 19.20 -5.12 2.09
C GLU A 70 18.66 -6.56 1.97
N ALA A 71 17.49 -6.84 2.54
CA ALA A 71 16.87 -8.16 2.44
C ALA A 71 16.52 -8.54 0.99
N ILE A 72 16.05 -7.59 0.19
CA ILE A 72 15.75 -7.78 -1.23
C ILE A 72 17.04 -8.04 -2.03
N LEU A 73 18.06 -7.20 -1.85
CA LEU A 73 19.37 -7.36 -2.52
C LEU A 73 19.99 -8.71 -2.20
N LYS A 74 19.97 -9.11 -0.92
CA LYS A 74 20.46 -10.42 -0.49
C LYS A 74 19.68 -11.55 -1.16
N SER A 75 18.35 -11.50 -1.16
CA SER A 75 17.51 -12.53 -1.78
C SER A 75 17.71 -12.65 -3.29
N LEU A 76 17.98 -11.54 -3.98
CA LEU A 76 18.27 -11.53 -5.41
C LEU A 76 19.67 -12.04 -5.72
N GLY A 77 20.67 -11.66 -4.90
CA GLY A 77 22.05 -12.14 -5.02
C GLY A 77 22.17 -13.65 -4.76
N GLU A 78 21.46 -14.18 -3.76
CA GLU A 78 21.44 -15.63 -3.47
C GLU A 78 20.82 -16.47 -4.60
N ARG A 79 20.08 -15.85 -5.53
CA ARG A 79 19.42 -16.52 -6.67
C ARG A 79 20.06 -16.16 -8.01
N ASP A 80 21.18 -15.44 -8.01
CA ASP A 80 21.88 -14.95 -9.20
C ASP A 80 20.98 -14.12 -10.14
N LEU A 81 19.96 -13.44 -9.59
CA LEU A 81 19.02 -12.57 -10.32
C LEU A 81 19.39 -11.09 -10.24
N LEU A 82 20.41 -10.74 -9.45
CA LEU A 82 20.81 -9.35 -9.22
C LEU A 82 21.71 -8.85 -10.36
N THR A 83 21.13 -8.06 -11.26
CA THR A 83 21.88 -7.32 -12.28
C THR A 83 22.27 -5.93 -11.77
N ASP A 84 23.31 -5.32 -12.37
CA ASP A 84 23.74 -3.96 -12.02
C ASP A 84 22.59 -2.94 -12.18
N GLU A 85 21.82 -3.03 -13.27
CA GLU A 85 20.65 -2.17 -13.51
C GLU A 85 19.57 -2.36 -12.43
N LEU A 86 19.31 -3.61 -12.01
CA LEU A 86 18.33 -3.89 -10.97
C LEU A 86 18.81 -3.39 -9.61
N GLN A 87 20.10 -3.53 -9.31
CA GLN A 87 20.71 -3.01 -8.10
C GLN A 87 20.58 -1.47 -8.04
N GLU A 88 20.88 -0.77 -9.14
CA GLU A 88 20.71 0.68 -9.22
C GLU A 88 19.26 1.11 -8.97
N LYS A 89 18.28 0.42 -9.58
CA LYS A 89 16.85 0.71 -9.35
C LYS A 89 16.45 0.51 -7.89
N ILE A 90 16.91 -0.57 -7.26
CA ILE A 90 16.63 -0.89 -5.84
C ILE A 90 17.24 0.16 -4.91
N MET A 91 18.46 0.62 -5.21
CA MET A 91 19.13 1.68 -4.45
C MET A 91 18.45 3.03 -4.61
N ALA A 92 17.92 3.33 -5.80
CA ALA A 92 17.18 4.56 -6.09
C ALA A 92 15.77 4.60 -5.48
N ALA A 93 15.21 3.47 -5.03
CA ALA A 93 13.86 3.41 -4.47
C ALA A 93 13.75 4.21 -3.16
N GLU A 94 12.96 5.29 -3.20
CA GLU A 94 12.83 6.24 -2.09
C GLU A 94 11.71 5.91 -1.09
N ILE A 95 10.75 5.07 -1.49
CA ILE A 95 9.59 4.69 -0.68
C ILE A 95 9.34 3.19 -0.77
N MET A 96 8.74 2.64 0.28
CA MET A 96 8.53 1.19 0.44
C MET A 96 7.72 0.58 -0.71
N SER A 97 6.68 1.27 -1.18
CA SER A 97 5.85 0.77 -2.28
C SER A 97 6.62 0.61 -3.59
N VAL A 98 7.47 1.58 -3.94
CA VAL A 98 8.33 1.51 -5.14
C VAL A 98 9.35 0.38 -5.00
N LEU A 99 9.93 0.21 -3.81
CA LEU A 99 10.85 -0.89 -3.54
C LEU A 99 10.18 -2.27 -3.72
N GLU A 100 8.96 -2.43 -3.20
CA GLU A 100 8.18 -3.66 -3.39
C GLU A 100 7.75 -3.86 -4.85
N ASP A 101 7.38 -2.80 -5.57
CA ASP A 101 7.03 -2.87 -6.99
C ASP A 101 8.22 -3.36 -7.84
N ILE A 102 9.44 -2.89 -7.56
CA ILE A 102 10.67 -3.36 -8.22
C ILE A 102 10.94 -4.85 -7.92
N TYR A 103 10.69 -5.27 -6.68
CA TYR A 103 10.94 -6.64 -6.25
C TYR A 103 9.85 -7.64 -6.69
N LEU A 104 8.64 -7.15 -6.99
CA LEU A 104 7.46 -7.97 -7.26
C LEU A 104 7.68 -9.09 -8.30
N PRO A 105 8.32 -8.86 -9.46
CA PRO A 105 8.56 -9.92 -10.45
C PRO A 105 9.44 -11.07 -9.94
N PHE A 106 10.30 -10.78 -8.97
CA PHE A 106 11.29 -11.72 -8.43
C PHE A 106 10.84 -12.36 -7.12
N LYS A 107 9.72 -11.92 -6.56
CA LYS A 107 9.20 -12.47 -5.30
C LYS A 107 8.80 -13.93 -5.54
N PRO A 108 9.17 -14.88 -4.66
CA PRO A 108 8.70 -16.26 -4.78
C PRO A 108 7.16 -16.32 -4.79
N LYS A 109 6.59 -16.85 -5.86
CA LYS A 109 5.13 -16.94 -6.05
C LYS A 109 4.64 -18.37 -5.84
N ARG A 110 3.38 -18.50 -5.39
CA ARG A 110 2.64 -19.77 -5.53
C ARG A 110 2.46 -20.06 -7.01
N ARG A 111 2.25 -21.32 -7.39
CA ARG A 111 2.05 -21.75 -8.78
C ARG A 111 0.81 -21.03 -9.40
N THR A 112 1.04 -19.90 -10.07
CA THR A 112 0.01 -19.04 -10.68
C THR A 112 -0.41 -19.57 -12.06
N ARG A 113 -1.51 -19.05 -12.62
CA ARG A 113 -1.91 -19.37 -14.00
C ARG A 113 -0.81 -19.04 -15.01
N ALA A 114 -0.12 -17.90 -14.84
CA ALA A 114 1.02 -17.52 -15.65
C ALA A 114 2.17 -18.51 -15.51
N ILE A 115 2.55 -18.92 -14.29
CA ILE A 115 3.60 -19.93 -14.08
C ILE A 115 3.23 -21.26 -14.74
N ILE A 116 1.98 -21.72 -14.58
CA ILE A 116 1.49 -22.94 -15.24
C ILE A 116 1.60 -22.80 -16.75
N ALA A 117 1.19 -21.66 -17.33
CA ALA A 117 1.29 -21.43 -18.77
C ALA A 117 2.76 -21.37 -19.25
N LYS A 118 3.68 -20.81 -18.45
CA LYS A 118 5.13 -20.84 -18.74
C LYS A 118 5.70 -22.27 -18.69
N GLU A 119 5.31 -23.08 -17.71
CA GLU A 119 5.68 -24.49 -17.60
C GLU A 119 5.18 -25.30 -18.81
N LYS A 120 4.05 -24.90 -19.40
CA LYS A 120 3.51 -25.46 -20.65
C LYS A 120 4.19 -24.92 -21.92
N GLY A 121 5.21 -24.08 -21.80
CA GLY A 121 5.95 -23.54 -22.94
C GLY A 121 5.23 -22.42 -23.71
N LEU A 122 4.23 -21.76 -23.12
CA LEU A 122 3.44 -20.71 -23.79
C LEU A 122 4.05 -19.30 -23.72
N GLU A 123 5.20 -19.13 -23.04
CA GLU A 123 5.87 -17.83 -22.92
C GLU A 123 6.30 -17.22 -24.26
N PRO A 124 6.86 -17.96 -25.24
CA PRO A 124 7.19 -17.42 -26.55
C PRO A 124 5.95 -16.90 -27.31
N LEU A 125 4.81 -17.59 -27.19
CA LEU A 125 3.54 -17.15 -27.77
C LEU A 125 3.06 -15.85 -27.11
N ALA A 126 3.17 -15.75 -25.78
CA ALA A 126 2.84 -14.53 -25.05
C ALA A 126 3.71 -13.35 -25.47
N GLN A 127 5.02 -13.54 -25.65
CA GLN A 127 5.95 -12.50 -26.13
C GLN A 127 5.55 -12.02 -27.52
N LEU A 128 5.32 -12.96 -28.45
CA LEU A 128 4.92 -12.65 -29.82
C LEU A 128 3.59 -11.87 -29.90
N ILE A 129 2.60 -12.27 -29.09
CA ILE A 129 1.32 -11.55 -29.00
C ILE A 129 1.53 -10.15 -28.39
N PHE A 130 2.38 -10.02 -27.37
CA PHE A 130 2.62 -8.76 -26.67
C PHE A 130 3.35 -7.71 -27.52
N GLU A 131 4.19 -8.15 -28.46
CA GLU A 131 4.80 -7.29 -29.48
C GLU A 131 3.76 -6.65 -30.42
N GLN A 132 2.60 -7.31 -30.60
CA GLN A 132 1.48 -6.84 -31.42
C GLN A 132 1.85 -6.59 -32.89
N GLY A 133 2.81 -7.33 -33.43
CA GLY A 133 3.17 -7.30 -34.85
C GLY A 133 2.04 -7.78 -35.78
N ASP A 134 2.32 -7.81 -37.09
CA ASP A 134 1.40 -8.38 -38.07
C ASP A 134 1.49 -9.91 -38.05
N ILE A 135 0.78 -10.50 -37.08
CA ILE A 135 0.69 -11.94 -36.87
C ILE A 135 -0.78 -12.36 -36.79
N ASP A 136 -1.05 -13.63 -37.10
CA ASP A 136 -2.32 -14.28 -36.79
C ASP A 136 -2.17 -15.07 -35.46
N PRO A 137 -2.69 -14.56 -34.32
CA PRO A 137 -2.56 -15.23 -33.04
C PRO A 137 -3.15 -16.64 -33.04
N ILE A 138 -4.18 -16.90 -33.85
CA ILE A 138 -4.81 -18.23 -33.94
C ILE A 138 -3.85 -19.20 -34.64
N ALA A 139 -3.21 -18.76 -35.73
CA ALA A 139 -2.24 -19.57 -36.44
C ALA A 139 -0.99 -19.86 -35.59
N GLU A 140 -0.50 -18.87 -34.83
CA GLU A 140 0.62 -19.05 -33.92
C GLU A 140 0.26 -19.95 -32.73
N ALA A 141 -0.92 -19.77 -32.14
CA ALA A 141 -1.40 -20.61 -31.05
C ALA A 141 -1.58 -22.08 -31.44
N LYS A 142 -1.96 -22.37 -32.70
CA LYS A 142 -2.00 -23.75 -33.22
C LYS A 142 -0.65 -24.46 -33.17
N LYS A 143 0.46 -23.72 -33.30
CA LYS A 143 1.82 -24.29 -33.23
C LYS A 143 2.22 -24.64 -31.80
N SER A 144 1.49 -24.13 -30.81
CA SER A 144 1.71 -24.36 -29.38
C SER A 144 0.76 -25.41 -28.78
N ILE A 145 -0.06 -26.08 -29.59
CA ILE A 145 -0.91 -27.19 -29.14
C ILE A 145 -0.03 -28.41 -28.92
N ASP A 146 -0.13 -28.97 -27.72
CA ASP A 146 0.62 -30.15 -27.32
C ASP A 146 -0.14 -30.85 -26.17
N GLU A 147 -0.62 -32.07 -26.45
CA GLU A 147 -1.33 -32.89 -25.48
C GLU A 147 -0.44 -33.30 -24.29
N GLU A 148 0.88 -33.44 -24.50
CA GLU A 148 1.82 -33.81 -23.42
C GLU A 148 2.02 -32.68 -22.41
N THR A 149 1.95 -31.42 -22.87
CA THR A 149 1.97 -30.24 -21.98
C THR A 149 0.56 -29.86 -21.47
N GLY A 150 -0.48 -30.58 -21.91
CA GLY A 150 -1.87 -30.30 -21.54
C GLY A 150 -2.41 -29.00 -22.14
N VAL A 151 -1.94 -28.63 -23.33
CA VAL A 151 -2.49 -27.55 -24.17
C VAL A 151 -3.29 -28.22 -25.29
N GLU A 152 -4.58 -28.48 -25.05
CA GLU A 152 -5.42 -29.30 -25.91
C GLU A 152 -6.04 -28.51 -27.07
N THR A 153 -6.28 -27.20 -26.86
CA THR A 153 -6.95 -26.35 -27.84
C THR A 153 -6.21 -25.04 -28.10
N VAL A 154 -6.55 -24.41 -29.24
CA VAL A 154 -6.08 -23.04 -29.56
C VAL A 154 -6.47 -22.06 -28.46
N GLU A 155 -7.66 -22.22 -27.88
CA GLU A 155 -8.14 -21.33 -26.82
C GLU A 155 -7.34 -21.51 -25.53
N ASP A 156 -6.91 -22.73 -25.20
CA ASP A 156 -6.03 -22.99 -24.05
C ASP A 156 -4.67 -22.32 -24.23
N ALA A 157 -4.11 -22.38 -25.44
CA ALA A 157 -2.84 -21.71 -25.77
C ALA A 157 -2.97 -20.19 -25.67
N LEU A 158 -4.02 -19.61 -26.24
CA LEU A 158 -4.29 -18.17 -26.17
C LEU A 158 -4.59 -17.71 -24.74
N GLN A 159 -5.38 -18.47 -23.98
CA GLN A 159 -5.67 -18.15 -22.58
C GLN A 159 -4.41 -18.21 -21.72
N GLY A 160 -3.56 -19.24 -21.90
CA GLY A 160 -2.28 -19.31 -21.21
C GLY A 160 -1.36 -18.14 -21.56
N ALA A 161 -1.29 -17.75 -22.84
CA ALA A 161 -0.54 -16.56 -23.25
C ALA A 161 -1.10 -15.28 -22.61
N ARG A 162 -2.43 -15.11 -22.57
CA ARG A 162 -3.08 -13.99 -21.88
C ARG A 162 -2.83 -14.00 -20.38
N ASP A 163 -2.81 -15.15 -19.72
CA ASP A 163 -2.51 -15.27 -18.29
C ASP A 163 -1.08 -14.79 -17.97
N ILE A 164 -0.11 -15.09 -18.85
CA ILE A 164 1.27 -14.59 -18.75
C ILE A 164 1.31 -13.07 -18.93
N ILE A 165 0.68 -12.55 -19.98
CA ILE A 165 0.62 -11.10 -20.26
C ILE A 165 -0.07 -10.37 -19.10
N ALA A 166 -1.13 -10.94 -18.53
CA ALA A 166 -1.84 -10.35 -17.41
C ALA A 166 -0.95 -10.22 -16.17
N GLU A 167 -0.06 -11.18 -15.93
CA GLU A 167 0.93 -11.09 -14.85
C GLU A 167 1.95 -9.99 -15.15
N TRP A 168 2.50 -9.91 -16.38
CA TRP A 168 3.42 -8.83 -16.77
C TRP A 168 2.82 -7.44 -16.59
N VAL A 169 1.57 -7.24 -17.03
CA VAL A 169 0.84 -5.98 -16.84
C VAL A 169 0.66 -5.65 -15.35
N SER A 170 0.39 -6.65 -14.52
CA SER A 170 0.16 -6.45 -13.09
C SER A 170 1.42 -6.09 -12.29
N GLU A 171 2.58 -6.40 -12.85
CA GLU A 171 3.90 -6.23 -12.24
C GLU A 171 4.70 -5.08 -12.86
N ASP A 172 4.17 -4.46 -13.93
CA ASP A 172 4.77 -3.28 -14.51
C ASP A 172 4.70 -2.08 -13.55
N GLN A 173 5.88 -1.54 -13.19
CA GLN A 173 6.01 -0.48 -12.19
C GLN A 173 5.28 0.80 -12.60
N ASN A 174 5.29 1.15 -13.89
CA ASN A 174 4.64 2.36 -14.39
C ASN A 174 3.11 2.23 -14.35
N ALA A 175 2.59 1.06 -14.70
CA ALA A 175 1.17 0.75 -14.62
C ALA A 175 0.70 0.81 -13.16
N ARG A 176 1.41 0.13 -12.25
CA ARG A 176 1.12 0.17 -10.81
C ARG A 176 1.14 1.59 -10.27
N ALA A 177 2.14 2.40 -10.61
CA ALA A 177 2.21 3.80 -10.19
C ALA A 177 1.00 4.62 -10.67
N LYS A 178 0.61 4.51 -11.95
CA LYS A 178 -0.56 5.22 -12.50
C LYS A 178 -1.87 4.77 -11.85
N ILE A 179 -2.06 3.47 -11.66
CA ILE A 179 -3.29 2.94 -11.04
C ILE A 179 -3.33 3.30 -9.54
N ARG A 180 -2.21 3.25 -8.83
CA ARG A 180 -2.11 3.72 -7.43
C ARG A 180 -2.55 5.18 -7.31
N ASN A 181 -2.10 6.04 -8.22
CA ASN A 181 -2.53 7.44 -8.26
C ASN A 181 -4.03 7.56 -8.55
N LEU A 182 -4.57 6.76 -9.47
CA LEU A 182 -6.02 6.74 -9.76
C LEU A 182 -6.83 6.35 -8.51
N PHE A 183 -6.42 5.31 -7.79
CA PHE A 183 -7.06 4.89 -6.53
C PHE A 183 -6.97 5.98 -5.46
N ALA A 184 -5.81 6.64 -5.34
CA ALA A 184 -5.63 7.73 -4.40
C ALA A 184 -6.52 8.94 -4.75
N GLU A 185 -6.59 9.35 -6.02
CA GLU A 185 -7.31 10.56 -6.44
C GLU A 185 -8.82 10.36 -6.56
N LYS A 186 -9.23 9.23 -7.16
CA LYS A 186 -10.62 8.96 -7.58
C LYS A 186 -11.21 7.72 -6.91
N GLY A 187 -10.53 7.11 -5.96
CA GLY A 187 -11.07 6.01 -5.17
C GLY A 187 -12.35 6.42 -4.45
N ILE A 188 -13.37 5.58 -4.56
CA ILE A 188 -14.64 5.75 -3.88
C ILE A 188 -14.77 4.65 -2.83
N VAL A 189 -14.94 5.07 -1.57
CA VAL A 189 -15.25 4.18 -0.45
C VAL A 189 -16.71 3.79 -0.54
N ARG A 190 -16.97 2.49 -0.70
CA ARG A 190 -18.32 1.90 -0.72
C ARG A 190 -18.46 0.95 0.45
N SER A 191 -19.46 1.19 1.28
CA SER A 191 -19.82 0.27 2.37
C SER A 191 -21.22 -0.29 2.14
N LYS A 192 -21.37 -1.60 2.36
CA LYS A 192 -22.67 -2.28 2.34
C LYS A 192 -22.83 -3.20 3.53
N VAL A 193 -24.04 -3.32 4.06
CA VAL A 193 -24.32 -4.31 5.11
C VAL A 193 -24.29 -5.73 4.56
N ASN A 194 -23.77 -6.65 5.35
CA ASN A 194 -23.92 -8.07 5.09
C ASN A 194 -25.39 -8.47 5.37
N SER A 195 -26.13 -8.82 4.31
CA SER A 195 -27.57 -9.10 4.38
C SER A 195 -27.94 -10.19 5.39
N LYS A 196 -27.01 -11.08 5.75
CA LYS A 196 -27.22 -12.14 6.75
C LYS A 196 -27.14 -11.65 8.20
N LYS A 197 -26.67 -10.44 8.44
CA LYS A 197 -26.37 -9.90 9.79
C LYS A 197 -26.96 -8.51 10.03
N GLU A 198 -27.99 -8.11 9.29
CA GLU A 198 -28.55 -6.75 9.38
C GLU A 198 -29.07 -6.38 10.77
N GLU A 199 -29.65 -7.32 11.52
CA GLU A 199 -30.14 -7.04 12.89
C GLU A 199 -28.99 -6.88 13.89
N GLU A 200 -27.94 -7.71 13.76
CA GLU A 200 -26.74 -7.66 14.61
C GLU A 200 -25.87 -6.44 14.30
N ALA A 201 -25.86 -5.99 13.04
CA ALA A 201 -25.08 -4.87 12.54
C ALA A 201 -25.67 -3.50 12.88
N ILE A 202 -26.74 -3.41 13.69
CA ILE A 202 -27.51 -2.16 13.92
C ILE A 202 -26.65 -0.97 14.38
N LYS A 203 -25.53 -1.25 15.07
CA LYS A 203 -24.52 -0.25 15.48
C LYS A 203 -23.88 0.48 14.28
N TYR A 204 -23.86 -0.14 13.11
CA TYR A 204 -23.30 0.37 11.87
C TYR A 204 -24.36 0.83 10.86
N LYS A 205 -25.61 1.02 11.31
CA LYS A 205 -26.75 1.36 10.44
C LYS A 205 -26.50 2.54 9.51
N ASP A 206 -25.78 3.55 9.99
CA ASP A 206 -25.43 4.75 9.21
C ASP A 206 -24.53 4.44 7.99
N TYR A 207 -23.95 3.24 7.92
CA TYR A 207 -23.01 2.80 6.89
C TYR A 207 -23.49 1.60 6.07
N TYR A 208 -24.78 1.25 6.15
CA TYR A 208 -25.37 0.12 5.40
C TYR A 208 -25.37 0.34 3.90
N GLU A 209 -25.43 1.59 3.47
CA GLU A 209 -25.28 2.01 2.09
C GLU A 209 -24.55 3.35 2.12
N TRP A 210 -23.24 3.30 1.93
CA TRP A 210 -22.38 4.48 1.96
C TRP A 210 -21.57 4.56 0.67
N GLU A 211 -21.47 5.77 0.11
CA GLU A 211 -20.57 6.06 -1.00
C GLU A 211 -19.95 7.46 -0.82
N GLU A 212 -18.62 7.52 -0.69
CA GLU A 212 -17.89 8.80 -0.53
C GLU A 212 -16.48 8.69 -1.10
N SER A 213 -15.90 9.82 -1.53
CA SER A 213 -14.52 9.87 -2.00
C SER A 213 -13.52 9.57 -0.87
N VAL A 214 -12.53 8.71 -1.15
CA VAL A 214 -11.46 8.34 -0.20
C VAL A 214 -10.63 9.53 0.27
N ASN A 215 -10.55 10.60 -0.54
CA ASN A 215 -9.80 11.81 -0.18
C ASN A 215 -10.55 12.73 0.78
N LYS A 216 -11.88 12.63 0.83
CA LYS A 216 -12.75 13.54 1.58
C LYS A 216 -13.35 12.91 2.82
N ILE A 217 -13.31 11.59 2.92
CA ILE A 217 -13.90 10.86 4.03
C ILE A 217 -13.24 11.24 5.37
N PRO A 218 -14.02 11.63 6.39
CA PRO A 218 -13.49 11.85 7.72
C PRO A 218 -12.92 10.57 8.36
N SER A 219 -11.81 10.71 9.11
CA SER A 219 -11.10 9.61 9.75
C SER A 219 -12.00 8.68 10.58
N HIS A 220 -12.86 9.25 11.44
CA HIS A 220 -13.76 8.48 12.29
C HIS A 220 -14.79 7.63 11.52
N ARG A 221 -15.25 8.08 10.34
CA ARG A 221 -16.20 7.32 9.52
C ARG A 221 -15.51 6.15 8.84
N LEU A 222 -14.34 6.40 8.24
CA LEU A 222 -13.55 5.33 7.62
C LEU A 222 -13.20 4.25 8.65
N LEU A 223 -12.76 4.64 9.85
CA LEU A 223 -12.45 3.70 10.93
C LEU A 223 -13.69 2.94 11.45
N ALA A 224 -14.86 3.58 11.47
CA ALA A 224 -16.11 2.91 11.83
C ALA A 224 -16.48 1.84 10.79
N MET A 225 -16.38 2.15 9.50
CA MET A 225 -16.64 1.19 8.42
C MET A 225 -15.63 0.04 8.40
N MET A 226 -14.33 0.33 8.53
CA MET A 226 -13.29 -0.70 8.65
C MET A 226 -13.49 -1.59 9.87
N ARG A 227 -14.02 -1.07 10.97
CA ARG A 227 -14.37 -1.88 12.13
C ARG A 227 -15.56 -2.80 11.83
N GLY A 228 -16.60 -2.28 11.19
CA GLY A 228 -17.75 -3.08 10.77
C GLY A 228 -17.36 -4.17 9.77
N GLU A 229 -16.41 -3.90 8.87
CA GLU A 229 -15.86 -4.90 7.95
C GLU A 229 -15.04 -5.97 8.67
N LYS A 230 -14.15 -5.58 9.59
CA LYS A 230 -13.40 -6.52 10.44
C LYS A 230 -14.28 -7.40 11.33
N GLU A 231 -15.44 -6.90 11.75
CA GLU A 231 -16.45 -7.64 12.52
C GLU A 231 -17.42 -8.43 11.63
N ASP A 232 -17.16 -8.52 10.31
CA ASP A 232 -17.97 -9.21 9.30
C ASP A 232 -19.43 -8.70 9.16
N PHE A 233 -19.71 -7.48 9.62
CA PHE A 233 -21.03 -6.84 9.53
C PHE A 233 -21.21 -6.01 8.25
N LEU A 234 -20.12 -5.41 7.76
CA LEU A 234 -20.09 -4.63 6.54
C LEU A 234 -19.16 -5.28 5.51
N THR A 235 -19.36 -4.98 4.25
CA THR A 235 -18.34 -5.10 3.21
C THR A 235 -17.84 -3.70 2.87
N LEU A 236 -16.53 -3.54 2.72
CA LEU A 236 -15.90 -2.26 2.43
C LEU A 236 -15.03 -2.40 1.18
N HIS A 237 -15.28 -1.55 0.20
CA HIS A 237 -14.47 -1.46 -1.01
C HIS A 237 -13.96 -0.04 -1.22
N ILE A 238 -12.75 0.09 -1.77
CA ILE A 238 -12.18 1.38 -2.19
C ILE A 238 -11.72 1.23 -3.62
N LEU A 239 -12.59 1.61 -4.57
CA LEU A 239 -12.38 1.38 -5.99
C LEU A 239 -12.64 2.66 -6.79
N PRO A 240 -11.81 2.98 -7.80
CA PRO A 240 -12.12 4.02 -8.78
C PRO A 240 -13.13 3.49 -9.82
N GLY A 241 -13.47 4.32 -10.81
CA GLY A 241 -14.21 3.86 -11.99
C GLY A 241 -13.38 2.87 -12.81
N GLU A 242 -13.90 1.66 -13.04
CA GLU A 242 -13.21 0.58 -13.76
C GLU A 242 -12.76 1.02 -15.16
N ASN A 243 -13.62 1.70 -15.92
CA ASN A 243 -13.29 2.19 -17.26
C ASN A 243 -12.08 3.14 -17.27
N GLU A 244 -11.90 3.97 -16.24
CA GLU A 244 -10.76 4.89 -16.18
C GLU A 244 -9.44 4.12 -16.00
N ALA A 245 -9.45 3.08 -15.17
CA ALA A 245 -8.30 2.21 -14.98
C ALA A 245 -7.96 1.44 -16.26
N LEU A 246 -8.97 0.89 -16.93
CA LEU A 246 -8.79 0.17 -18.19
C LEU A 246 -8.22 1.07 -19.27
N VAL A 247 -8.71 2.31 -19.42
CA VAL A 247 -8.16 3.28 -20.38
C VAL A 247 -6.69 3.58 -20.10
N ILE A 248 -6.29 3.74 -18.84
CA ILE A 248 -4.89 3.98 -18.47
C ILE A 248 -4.00 2.80 -18.90
N LEU A 249 -4.44 1.57 -18.63
CA LEU A 249 -3.68 0.37 -18.94
C LEU A 249 -3.65 0.09 -20.44
N GLU A 250 -4.77 0.22 -21.14
CA GLU A 250 -4.85 0.06 -22.59
C GLU A 250 -3.94 1.05 -23.30
N ASN A 251 -3.95 2.32 -22.93
CA ASN A 251 -3.05 3.33 -23.52
C ASN A 251 -1.57 3.00 -23.31
N GLN A 252 -1.23 2.20 -22.30
CA GLN A 252 0.15 1.81 -22.02
C GLN A 252 0.57 0.53 -22.75
N PHE A 253 -0.34 -0.45 -22.87
CA PHE A 253 0.02 -1.79 -23.34
C PHE A 253 -0.57 -2.15 -24.71
N VAL A 254 -1.70 -1.57 -25.12
CA VAL A 254 -2.33 -1.83 -26.42
C VAL A 254 -1.81 -0.79 -27.42
N LYS A 255 -0.97 -1.23 -28.36
CA LYS A 255 -0.21 -0.35 -29.26
C LYS A 255 -0.78 -0.27 -30.67
N ASN A 256 -1.45 -1.32 -31.10
CA ASN A 256 -1.95 -1.48 -32.47
C ASN A 256 -3.47 -1.76 -32.48
N ASN A 257 -4.02 -1.92 -33.68
CA ASN A 257 -5.40 -2.33 -33.90
C ASN A 257 -5.45 -3.54 -34.86
N ASN A 258 -5.04 -4.70 -34.34
CA ASN A 258 -4.99 -5.98 -35.03
C ASN A 258 -5.39 -7.14 -34.07
N ALA A 259 -5.44 -8.37 -34.59
CA ALA A 259 -5.84 -9.53 -33.80
C ALA A 259 -4.97 -9.77 -32.55
N ALA A 260 -3.66 -9.50 -32.62
CA ALA A 260 -2.76 -9.63 -31.47
C ALA A 260 -3.05 -8.57 -30.39
N SER A 261 -3.29 -7.31 -30.79
CA SER A 261 -3.66 -6.23 -29.87
C SER A 261 -4.97 -6.49 -29.13
N GLU A 262 -5.92 -7.21 -29.74
CA GLU A 262 -7.16 -7.64 -29.06
C GLU A 262 -6.86 -8.64 -27.94
N GLN A 263 -5.95 -9.60 -28.19
CA GLN A 263 -5.51 -10.54 -27.15
C GLN A 263 -4.80 -9.82 -26.00
N VAL A 264 -3.98 -8.81 -26.30
CA VAL A 264 -3.36 -7.96 -25.27
C VAL A 264 -4.42 -7.17 -24.50
N ARG A 265 -5.45 -6.60 -25.16
CA ARG A 265 -6.55 -5.90 -24.50
C ARG A 265 -7.29 -6.81 -23.53
N MET A 266 -7.64 -8.03 -23.95
CA MET A 266 -8.27 -9.04 -23.09
C MET A 266 -7.40 -9.37 -21.87
N ALA A 267 -6.09 -9.54 -22.07
CA ALA A 267 -5.14 -9.79 -20.98
C ALA A 267 -5.01 -8.60 -20.01
N VAL A 268 -5.03 -7.37 -20.53
CA VAL A 268 -5.02 -6.13 -19.71
C VAL A 268 -6.27 -6.04 -18.84
N HIS A 269 -7.45 -6.33 -19.40
CA HIS A 269 -8.70 -6.33 -18.66
C HIS A 269 -8.71 -7.38 -17.54
N ASP A 270 -8.27 -8.60 -17.85
CA ASP A 270 -8.12 -9.66 -16.85
C ASP A 270 -7.09 -9.28 -15.77
N SER A 271 -5.94 -8.70 -16.17
CA SER A 271 -4.93 -8.20 -15.25
C SER A 271 -5.50 -7.19 -14.26
N TYR A 272 -6.26 -6.21 -14.74
CA TYR A 272 -6.90 -5.22 -13.87
C TYR A 272 -7.84 -5.90 -12.88
N LYS A 273 -8.79 -6.67 -13.38
CA LYS A 273 -9.88 -7.24 -12.60
C LYS A 273 -9.40 -8.27 -11.58
N ARG A 274 -8.46 -9.13 -11.98
CA ARG A 274 -8.01 -10.28 -11.18
C ARG A 274 -6.84 -9.95 -10.27
N LEU A 275 -5.92 -9.09 -10.70
CA LEU A 275 -4.62 -8.91 -10.04
C LEU A 275 -4.40 -7.49 -9.53
N LEU A 276 -4.47 -6.47 -10.40
CA LEU A 276 -4.14 -5.09 -10.01
C LEU A 276 -5.17 -4.48 -9.09
N SER A 277 -6.47 -4.60 -9.39
CA SER A 277 -7.53 -3.90 -8.64
C SER A 277 -7.50 -4.29 -7.16
N SER A 278 -7.44 -5.58 -6.85
CA SER A 278 -7.39 -6.08 -5.46
C SER A 278 -6.09 -5.69 -4.75
N SER A 279 -4.95 -5.74 -5.45
CA SER A 279 -3.67 -5.28 -4.91
C SER A 279 -3.69 -3.79 -4.57
N MET A 280 -4.21 -2.96 -5.48
CA MET A 280 -4.27 -1.50 -5.32
C MET A 280 -5.30 -1.09 -4.26
N GLU A 281 -6.42 -1.81 -4.18
CA GLU A 281 -7.42 -1.66 -3.13
C GLU A 281 -6.82 -1.90 -1.73
N ASN A 282 -6.06 -2.99 -1.55
CA ASN A 282 -5.38 -3.27 -0.29
C ASN A 282 -4.35 -2.18 0.08
N GLU A 283 -3.59 -1.69 -0.90
CA GLU A 283 -2.63 -0.60 -0.71
C GLU A 283 -3.33 0.69 -0.24
N ILE A 284 -4.39 1.11 -0.94
CA ILE A 284 -5.11 2.34 -0.57
C ILE A 284 -5.86 2.20 0.75
N GLN A 285 -6.42 1.01 1.05
CA GLN A 285 -7.06 0.75 2.35
C GLN A 285 -6.06 0.87 3.49
N THR A 286 -4.87 0.28 3.34
CA THR A 286 -3.80 0.36 4.35
C THR A 286 -3.35 1.80 4.55
N ALA A 287 -3.09 2.53 3.46
CA ALA A 287 -2.66 3.93 3.52
C ALA A 287 -3.74 4.83 4.13
N SER A 288 -5.00 4.66 3.74
CA SER A 288 -6.12 5.45 4.26
C SER A 288 -6.39 5.15 5.73
N LYS A 289 -6.26 3.88 6.14
CA LYS A 289 -6.35 3.47 7.53
C LYS A 289 -5.25 4.12 8.38
N GLN A 290 -3.99 4.06 7.93
CA GLN A 290 -2.87 4.67 8.64
C GLN A 290 -3.10 6.17 8.83
N LYS A 291 -3.50 6.88 7.78
CA LYS A 291 -3.82 8.31 7.86
C LYS A 291 -4.97 8.60 8.84
N ALA A 292 -6.02 7.78 8.80
CA ALA A 292 -7.16 7.93 9.71
C ALA A 292 -6.80 7.64 11.17
N ASP A 293 -5.98 6.62 11.41
CA ASP A 293 -5.44 6.28 12.74
C ASP A 293 -4.59 7.43 13.29
N GLU A 294 -3.66 7.98 12.49
CA GLU A 294 -2.82 9.12 12.88
C GLU A 294 -3.66 10.35 13.27
N GLU A 295 -4.70 10.66 12.49
CA GLU A 295 -5.59 11.79 12.78
C GLU A 295 -6.44 11.53 14.04
N ALA A 296 -6.98 10.32 14.20
CA ALA A 296 -7.73 9.95 15.40
C ALA A 296 -6.86 10.00 16.66
N ILE A 297 -5.64 9.45 16.60
CA ILE A 297 -4.66 9.50 17.70
C ILE A 297 -4.33 10.94 18.05
N LYS A 298 -4.14 11.82 17.06
CA LYS A 298 -3.89 13.24 17.31
C LYS A 298 -5.02 13.90 18.09
N VAL A 299 -6.28 13.64 17.73
CA VAL A 299 -7.45 14.15 18.46
C VAL A 299 -7.50 13.60 19.89
N PHE A 300 -7.27 12.29 20.07
CA PHE A 300 -7.25 11.70 21.40
C PHE A 300 -6.10 12.22 22.27
N ALA A 301 -4.93 12.41 21.70
CA ALA A 301 -3.77 12.97 22.39
C ALA A 301 -4.04 14.40 22.85
N GLU A 302 -4.67 15.23 22.02
CA GLU A 302 -5.05 16.59 22.38
C GLU A 302 -6.10 16.61 23.50
N ASN A 303 -7.13 15.78 23.41
CA ASN A 303 -8.14 15.64 24.47
C ASN A 303 -7.52 15.19 25.80
N LEU A 304 -6.64 14.19 25.76
CA LEU A 304 -5.95 13.70 26.96
C LEU A 304 -5.02 14.78 27.54
N ARG A 305 -4.30 15.51 26.69
CA ARG A 305 -3.44 16.62 27.12
C ARG A 305 -4.24 17.68 27.87
N GLN A 306 -5.42 18.05 27.37
CA GLN A 306 -6.31 19.00 28.04
C GLN A 306 -6.79 18.50 29.40
N LEU A 307 -7.14 17.21 29.51
CA LEU A 307 -7.52 16.59 30.78
C LEU A 307 -6.38 16.57 31.80
N LEU A 308 -5.16 16.22 31.37
CA LEU A 308 -3.98 16.15 32.24
C LEU A 308 -3.47 17.52 32.70
N LEU A 309 -3.67 18.55 31.88
CA LEU A 309 -3.30 19.94 32.19
C LEU A 309 -4.45 20.74 32.81
N ALA A 310 -5.57 20.09 33.11
CA ALA A 310 -6.67 20.72 33.84
C ALA A 310 -6.17 21.26 35.19
N ALA A 311 -6.59 22.47 35.54
CA ALA A 311 -6.14 23.13 36.76
C ALA A 311 -6.47 22.24 37.98
N PRO A 312 -5.47 21.89 38.82
CA PRO A 312 -5.73 21.08 39.98
C PRO A 312 -6.57 21.86 41.00
N LEU A 313 -7.56 21.18 41.62
CA LEU A 313 -8.39 21.77 42.68
C LEU A 313 -7.58 22.19 43.93
N GLY A 314 -6.38 21.62 44.08
CA GLY A 314 -5.49 21.82 45.23
C GLY A 314 -5.83 20.92 46.41
N GLN A 315 -5.21 21.20 47.56
CA GLN A 315 -5.36 20.40 48.78
C GLN A 315 -6.68 20.72 49.51
N LYS A 316 -7.80 20.19 48.99
CA LYS A 316 -9.13 20.30 49.62
C LYS A 316 -9.65 18.92 50.00
N ARG A 317 -10.56 18.85 50.96
CA ARG A 317 -11.32 17.61 51.23
C ARG A 317 -12.24 17.35 50.03
N VAL A 318 -12.15 16.16 49.45
CA VAL A 318 -12.93 15.74 48.27
C VAL A 318 -13.68 14.45 48.61
N MET A 319 -14.94 14.37 48.19
CA MET A 319 -15.73 13.13 48.15
C MET A 319 -15.85 12.74 46.68
N GLY A 320 -15.24 11.61 46.30
CA GLY A 320 -15.36 11.08 44.94
C GLY A 320 -16.69 10.36 44.80
N ILE A 321 -17.41 10.62 43.72
CA ILE A 321 -18.69 9.98 43.45
C ILE A 321 -18.58 9.33 42.07
N ASP A 322 -18.58 8.00 42.02
CA ASP A 322 -18.62 7.23 40.78
C ASP A 322 -20.07 6.74 40.54
N PRO A 323 -20.81 7.42 39.64
CA PRO A 323 -22.24 7.17 39.45
C PRO A 323 -22.50 5.82 38.80
N GLY A 324 -23.47 5.08 39.33
CA GLY A 324 -23.92 3.80 38.76
C GLY A 324 -25.42 3.60 38.93
N PHE A 325 -26.09 3.13 37.87
CA PHE A 325 -27.53 2.82 37.91
C PHE A 325 -27.79 1.47 38.58
N ARG A 326 -27.44 0.36 37.92
CA ARG A 326 -27.76 -0.99 38.39
C ARG A 326 -26.99 -1.41 39.64
N THR A 327 -25.73 -0.98 39.79
CA THR A 327 -24.85 -1.37 40.89
C THR A 327 -24.75 -0.33 42.00
N GLY A 328 -25.59 0.70 41.95
CA GLY A 328 -25.53 1.84 42.87
C GLY A 328 -24.31 2.73 42.67
N CYS A 329 -24.29 3.82 43.41
CA CYS A 329 -23.22 4.82 43.40
C CYS A 329 -22.10 4.42 44.37
N LYS A 330 -20.83 4.61 43.98
CA LYS A 330 -19.67 4.44 44.86
C LYS A 330 -19.24 5.81 45.38
N VAL A 331 -18.85 5.85 46.66
CA VAL A 331 -18.51 7.06 47.42
C VAL A 331 -17.21 6.83 48.18
#